data_AF-A0A923WQU0-F1
#
_entry.id   AF-A0A923WQU0-F1
#
_cell.length_a   1.000
_cell.length_b   1.000
_cell.length_c   1.000
_cell.angle_alpha   90.00
_cell.angle_beta   90.00
_cell.angle_gamma   90.00
#
_symmetry.space_group_name_H-M   'P 1'
#
loop_
_entity.id
_entity.type
_entity.pdbx_description
1 polymer ?
#
loop_
_entity_poly.entity_id
_entity_poly.type
_entity_poly.pdbx_seq_one_letter_code
_entity_poly.pdbx_strand_id
1 'polypeptide(L)'
;PQAVTPGLTSLDAEADFNAATTLSEGFVKGAVVKFLIDNRTSPAKVYFINGNYLDEKGQRPEYVQYHYYFAQKQLSVTMSSTEFNDQTYFTNNLKQKHFIAGTLQKYNVLQDGQINIFYGIQFYSQDYISDESILFTARTVNSSLHFDKATIKVVSSGLQQKVDSVKNQLYDLNMGTTSIDKIFAGIPFIPMQSGVAYGYLRLNPKVDALAELLPTDIPVFDELPLDLSVVSGVITTIVQDAGSHVNLKSKERHTPNMVLRDPQ
;
A
#
# COMPACT_ATOMS: atom_id res chain seq x y z
N PRO A 1 22.92 -5.69 -22.82
CA PRO A 1 22.41 -5.93 -21.44
C PRO A 1 22.36 -4.60 -20.68
N GLN A 2 21.17 -4.04 -20.53
CA GLN A 2 20.97 -2.80 -19.76
C GLN A 2 21.49 -3.07 -18.34
N ALA A 3 22.41 -2.21 -17.86
CA ALA A 3 22.91 -2.32 -16.50
C ALA A 3 21.71 -2.21 -15.56
N VAL A 4 21.43 -3.27 -14.81
CA VAL A 4 20.30 -3.32 -13.88
C VAL A 4 20.60 -2.32 -12.79
N THR A 5 19.97 -1.14 -12.80
CA THR A 5 20.15 -0.11 -11.78
C THR A 5 19.22 -0.41 -10.59
N PRO A 6 19.59 0.02 -9.38
CA PRO A 6 18.74 -0.18 -8.19
C PRO A 6 17.50 0.71 -8.17
N GLY A 7 17.48 1.78 -8.97
CA GLY A 7 16.32 2.63 -9.20
C GLY A 7 16.25 3.11 -10.65
N LEU A 8 15.04 3.27 -11.16
CA LEU A 8 14.72 3.78 -12.48
C LEU A 8 14.01 5.13 -12.33
N THR A 9 14.31 6.11 -13.19
CA THR A 9 13.65 7.43 -13.15
C THR A 9 12.43 7.52 -14.06
N SER A 10 12.24 6.54 -14.95
CA SER A 10 11.06 6.36 -15.79
C SER A 10 10.79 4.87 -16.00
N LEU A 11 9.56 4.54 -16.37
CA LEU A 11 9.19 3.24 -16.94
C LEU A 11 8.66 3.49 -18.34
N ASP A 12 9.48 3.18 -19.35
CA ASP A 12 9.19 3.51 -20.74
C ASP A 12 8.44 2.39 -21.46
N ALA A 13 8.60 1.15 -20.98
CA ALA A 13 7.86 -0.03 -21.42
C ALA A 13 7.29 -0.83 -20.24
N GLU A 14 6.25 -1.63 -20.48
CA GLU A 14 5.77 -2.62 -19.49
C GLU A 14 6.89 -3.62 -19.12
N ALA A 15 7.87 -3.82 -20.00
CA ALA A 15 9.07 -4.59 -19.71
C ALA A 15 9.91 -4.00 -18.55
N ASP A 16 10.00 -2.67 -18.44
CA ASP A 16 10.73 -2.01 -17.35
C ASP A 16 10.03 -2.23 -16.02
N PHE A 17 8.69 -2.10 -16.03
CA PHE A 17 7.85 -2.45 -14.88
C PHE A 17 8.10 -3.91 -14.47
N ASN A 18 7.92 -4.85 -15.38
CA ASN A 18 8.10 -6.28 -15.10
C ASN A 18 9.51 -6.62 -14.59
N ALA A 19 10.56 -5.98 -15.15
CA ALA A 19 11.92 -6.16 -14.69
C ALA A 19 12.13 -5.68 -13.24
N ALA A 20 11.48 -4.58 -12.85
CA ALA A 20 11.56 -4.01 -11.51
C ALA A 20 10.60 -4.64 -10.49
N THR A 21 9.57 -5.37 -10.95
CA THR A 21 8.49 -5.84 -10.07
C THR A 21 8.91 -6.92 -9.09
N THR A 22 8.36 -6.80 -7.89
CA THR A 22 8.29 -7.89 -6.91
C THR A 22 6.85 -8.35 -6.76
N LEU A 23 6.62 -9.48 -6.08
CA LEU A 23 5.27 -9.86 -5.69
C LEU A 23 4.82 -8.99 -4.52
N SER A 24 3.62 -8.45 -4.58
CA SER A 24 3.01 -7.74 -3.46
C SER A 24 2.86 -8.69 -2.26
N GLU A 25 3.23 -8.18 -1.08
CA GLU A 25 3.05 -8.86 0.21
C GLU A 25 1.64 -8.65 0.78
N GLY A 26 0.81 -7.88 0.06
CA GLY A 26 -0.57 -7.48 0.36
C GLY A 26 -1.66 -8.47 -0.09
N PHE A 27 -2.92 -8.09 0.14
CA PHE A 27 -4.11 -8.89 -0.24
C PHE A 27 -4.24 -9.14 -1.74
N VAL A 28 -3.94 -8.12 -2.53
CA VAL A 28 -3.97 -8.22 -3.98
C VAL A 28 -2.63 -8.79 -4.38
N LYS A 29 -2.57 -10.10 -4.65
CA LYS A 29 -1.42 -10.71 -5.30
C LYS A 29 -1.24 -10.08 -6.67
N GLY A 30 -0.12 -9.42 -6.89
CA GLY A 30 0.16 -8.73 -8.14
C GLY A 30 1.61 -8.28 -8.23
N ALA A 31 2.02 -7.95 -9.44
CA ALA A 31 3.33 -7.38 -9.69
C ALA A 31 3.34 -5.93 -9.16
N VAL A 32 4.34 -5.60 -8.33
CA VAL A 32 4.44 -4.29 -7.68
C VAL A 32 5.85 -3.71 -7.80
N VAL A 33 5.92 -2.41 -8.11
CA VAL A 33 7.13 -1.59 -8.07
C VAL A 33 6.94 -0.53 -7.00
N LYS A 34 7.86 -0.49 -6.02
CA LYS A 34 7.90 0.60 -5.04
C LYS A 34 8.39 1.87 -5.73
N PHE A 35 7.85 3.02 -5.37
CA PHE A 35 8.38 4.30 -5.82
C PHE A 35 8.66 5.23 -4.64
N LEU A 36 9.64 6.10 -4.82
CA LEU A 36 9.94 7.18 -3.91
C LEU A 36 10.06 8.48 -4.71
N ILE A 37 9.26 9.48 -4.37
CA ILE A 37 9.40 10.84 -4.88
C ILE A 37 10.30 11.61 -3.92
N ASP A 38 11.40 12.16 -4.43
CA ASP A 38 12.20 13.16 -3.74
C ASP A 38 11.59 14.54 -4.00
N ASN A 39 10.83 15.04 -3.03
CA ASN A 39 10.17 16.34 -3.08
C ASN A 39 11.07 17.47 -2.54
N ARG A 40 12.32 17.17 -2.18
CA ARG A 40 13.32 18.18 -1.79
C ARG A 40 13.93 18.87 -3.01
N THR A 41 13.80 18.27 -4.20
CA THR A 41 14.31 18.82 -5.46
C THR A 41 13.24 19.62 -6.19
N SER A 42 13.67 20.57 -7.03
CA SER A 42 12.79 21.29 -7.95
C SER A 42 13.33 21.16 -9.38
N PRO A 43 12.63 20.45 -10.30
CA PRO A 43 11.39 19.71 -10.06
C PRO A 43 11.61 18.49 -9.14
N ALA A 44 10.54 18.04 -8.48
CA ALA A 44 10.57 16.78 -7.72
C ALA A 44 10.81 15.61 -8.67
N LYS A 45 11.53 14.58 -8.20
CA LYS A 45 11.92 13.41 -9.01
C LYS A 45 11.35 12.14 -8.43
N VAL A 46 10.73 11.31 -9.26
CA VAL A 46 10.32 9.95 -8.88
C VAL A 46 11.45 8.96 -9.18
N TYR A 47 11.61 7.99 -8.30
CA TYR A 47 12.47 6.83 -8.48
C TYR A 47 11.63 5.57 -8.27
N PHE A 48 11.54 4.75 -9.30
CA PHE A 48 10.97 3.40 -9.24
C PHE A 48 12.05 2.45 -8.75
N ILE A 49 11.86 1.87 -7.58
CA ILE A 49 12.83 0.98 -6.93
C ILE A 49 12.81 -0.37 -7.65
N ASN A 50 13.95 -0.78 -8.18
CA ASN A 50 14.09 -2.05 -8.85
C ASN A 50 14.19 -3.18 -7.82
N GLY A 51 13.04 -3.79 -7.51
CA GLY A 51 12.95 -4.82 -6.50
C GLY A 51 13.71 -6.10 -6.84
N ASN A 52 14.02 -6.36 -8.12
CA ASN A 52 14.80 -7.53 -8.56
C ASN A 52 16.28 -7.24 -8.74
N TYR A 53 16.75 -6.04 -8.40
CA TYR A 53 18.17 -5.72 -8.42
C TYR A 53 18.96 -6.66 -7.50
N LEU A 54 20.02 -7.24 -8.04
CA LEU A 54 21.02 -7.99 -7.30
C LEU A 54 22.33 -7.21 -7.33
N ASP A 55 23.03 -7.17 -6.20
CA ASP A 55 24.36 -6.60 -6.11
C ASP A 55 25.42 -7.49 -6.80
N GLU A 56 26.68 -7.07 -6.75
CA GLU A 56 27.81 -7.81 -7.34
C GLU A 56 27.98 -9.23 -6.76
N LYS A 57 27.38 -9.52 -5.61
CA LYS A 57 27.40 -10.83 -4.94
C LYS A 57 26.15 -11.67 -5.25
N GLY A 58 25.26 -11.19 -6.13
CA GLY A 58 24.01 -11.86 -6.44
C GLY A 58 22.98 -11.78 -5.31
N GLN A 59 23.13 -10.86 -4.35
CA GLN A 59 22.22 -10.70 -3.22
C GLN A 59 21.28 -9.53 -3.48
N ARG A 60 20.04 -9.63 -2.98
CA ARG A 60 19.08 -8.53 -3.02
C ARG A 60 19.33 -7.60 -1.82
N PRO A 61 19.90 -6.40 -2.01
CA PRO A 61 20.27 -5.55 -0.89
C PRO A 61 19.04 -4.88 -0.24
N GLU A 62 19.17 -4.43 1.01
CA GLU A 62 18.06 -3.77 1.75
C GLU A 62 17.59 -2.48 1.08
N TYR A 63 18.50 -1.77 0.40
CA TYR A 63 18.17 -0.50 -0.27
C TYR A 63 17.31 -0.66 -1.53
N VAL A 64 17.01 -1.87 -1.98
CA VAL A 64 15.96 -2.12 -2.98
C VAL A 64 14.73 -2.81 -2.40
N GLN A 65 14.69 -2.94 -1.08
CA GLN A 65 13.59 -3.53 -0.32
C GLN A 65 12.82 -2.47 0.48
N TYR A 66 13.47 -1.42 0.97
CA TYR A 66 12.84 -0.41 1.84
C TYR A 66 13.12 1.02 1.37
N HIS A 67 12.11 1.89 1.44
CA HIS A 67 12.22 3.30 1.03
C HIS A 67 13.31 4.06 1.79
N TYR A 68 13.46 3.82 3.11
CA TYR A 68 14.48 4.47 3.92
C TYR A 68 15.90 4.14 3.44
N TYR A 69 16.23 2.86 3.32
CA TYR A 69 17.55 2.43 2.84
C TYR A 69 17.80 2.81 1.38
N PHE A 70 16.75 2.84 0.54
CA PHE A 70 16.84 3.39 -0.81
C PHE A 70 17.25 4.87 -0.78
N ALA A 71 16.54 5.69 0.01
CA ALA A 71 16.82 7.11 0.13
C ALA A 71 18.23 7.37 0.70
N GLN A 72 18.65 6.60 1.70
CA GLN A 72 19.99 6.68 2.26
C GLN A 72 21.06 6.36 1.22
N LYS A 73 20.88 5.28 0.44
CA LYS A 73 21.88 4.80 -0.51
C LYS A 73 21.91 5.60 -1.82
N GLN A 74 20.75 5.91 -2.38
CA GLN A 74 20.62 6.51 -3.72
C GLN A 74 20.46 8.04 -3.69
N LEU A 75 19.90 8.59 -2.60
CA LEU A 75 19.62 10.02 -2.47
C LEU A 75 20.46 10.69 -1.37
N SER A 76 21.47 9.98 -0.85
CA SER A 76 22.39 10.43 0.20
C SER A 76 21.70 11.01 1.42
N VAL A 77 20.55 10.44 1.80
CA VAL A 77 19.81 10.85 2.98
C VAL A 77 20.57 10.46 4.25
N THR A 78 20.84 11.43 5.13
CA THR A 78 21.57 11.22 6.39
C THR A 78 20.69 11.22 7.63
N MET A 79 19.39 11.47 7.49
CA MET A 79 18.46 11.49 8.62
C MET A 79 18.23 10.09 9.19
N SER A 80 17.79 10.03 10.44
CA SER A 80 17.38 8.77 11.08
C SER A 80 16.14 8.18 10.39
N SER A 81 15.89 6.88 10.60
CA SER A 81 14.68 6.22 10.10
C SER A 81 13.39 6.86 10.65
N THR A 82 13.41 7.32 11.90
CA THR A 82 12.29 8.05 12.52
C THR A 82 12.01 9.36 11.79
N GLU A 83 13.03 10.21 11.62
CA GLU A 83 12.87 11.49 10.91
C GLU A 83 12.43 11.29 9.46
N PHE A 84 12.97 10.27 8.79
CA PHE A 84 12.55 9.90 7.44
C PHE A 84 11.08 9.52 7.41
N ASN A 85 10.62 8.67 8.34
CA ASN A 85 9.23 8.25 8.39
C ASN A 85 8.30 9.42 8.69
N ASP A 86 8.68 10.34 9.58
CA ASP A 86 7.90 11.55 9.89
C ASP A 86 7.73 12.41 8.63
N GLN A 87 8.80 12.63 7.89
CA GLN A 87 8.81 13.45 6.66
C GLN A 87 8.22 12.73 5.44
N THR A 88 7.99 11.42 5.52
CA THR A 88 7.50 10.57 4.42
C THR A 88 6.05 10.15 4.59
N TYR A 89 5.65 9.68 5.78
CA TYR A 89 4.34 9.05 6.02
C TYR A 89 3.44 9.84 6.98
N PHE A 90 4.01 10.61 7.91
CA PHE A 90 3.23 11.31 8.94
C PHE A 90 3.07 12.81 8.70
N THR A 91 3.71 13.34 7.66
CA THR A 91 3.54 14.73 7.21
C THR A 91 2.42 14.83 6.16
N ASN A 92 1.38 15.61 6.45
CA ASN A 92 0.23 15.82 5.57
C ASN A 92 0.39 17.01 4.60
N ASN A 93 1.15 18.03 5.01
CA ASN A 93 1.38 19.23 4.21
C ASN A 93 2.41 18.95 3.11
N LEU A 94 2.00 19.07 1.84
CA LEU A 94 2.86 18.80 0.69
C LEU A 94 4.18 19.61 0.71
N LYS A 95 4.15 20.86 1.19
CA LYS A 95 5.34 21.72 1.24
C LYS A 95 6.37 21.27 2.27
N GLN A 96 5.94 20.50 3.27
CA GLN A 96 6.80 19.99 4.35
C GLN A 96 7.17 18.52 4.14
N LYS A 97 6.41 17.79 3.30
CA LYS A 97 6.62 16.38 3.00
C LYS A 97 7.81 16.22 2.05
N HIS A 98 8.99 15.91 2.60
CA HIS A 98 10.22 15.81 1.82
C HIS A 98 10.26 14.60 0.89
N PHE A 99 9.56 13.53 1.25
CA PHE A 99 9.45 12.34 0.41
C PHE A 99 8.02 11.87 0.32
N ILE A 100 7.65 11.31 -0.83
CA ILE A 100 6.37 10.62 -0.97
C ILE A 100 6.66 9.20 -1.42
N ALA A 101 6.32 8.24 -0.58
CA ALA A 101 6.57 6.83 -0.81
C ALA A 101 5.28 6.10 -1.15
N GLY A 102 5.35 5.18 -2.11
CA GLY A 102 4.18 4.41 -2.51
C GLY A 102 4.55 3.25 -3.41
N THR A 103 3.54 2.70 -4.06
CA THR A 103 3.68 1.58 -4.98
C THR A 103 2.89 1.83 -6.26
N LEU A 104 3.47 1.41 -7.38
CA LEU A 104 2.78 1.20 -8.62
C LEU A 104 2.51 -0.31 -8.73
N GLN A 105 1.25 -0.71 -8.61
CA GLN A 105 0.86 -2.11 -8.60
C GLN A 105 0.00 -2.44 -9.81
N LYS A 106 0.25 -3.58 -10.46
CA LYS A 106 -0.63 -4.11 -11.50
C LYS A 106 -1.78 -4.89 -10.88
N TYR A 107 -3.00 -4.49 -11.21
CA TYR A 107 -4.25 -5.10 -10.77
C TYR A 107 -4.88 -5.88 -11.91
N ASN A 108 -5.32 -7.10 -11.63
CA ASN A 108 -6.15 -7.91 -12.51
C ASN A 108 -7.47 -8.16 -11.80
N VAL A 109 -8.48 -7.33 -12.08
CA VAL A 109 -9.78 -7.40 -11.38
C VAL A 109 -10.81 -8.03 -12.30
N LEU A 110 -11.39 -9.14 -11.88
CA LEU A 110 -12.53 -9.75 -12.56
C LEU A 110 -13.79 -8.95 -12.21
N GLN A 111 -14.41 -8.34 -13.21
CA GLN A 111 -15.66 -7.60 -13.07
C GLN A 111 -16.57 -7.98 -14.25
N ASP A 112 -17.80 -8.40 -13.95
CA ASP A 112 -18.80 -8.81 -14.94
C ASP A 112 -18.30 -9.86 -15.95
N GLY A 113 -17.47 -10.79 -15.48
CA GLY A 113 -16.88 -11.85 -16.32
C GLY A 113 -15.72 -11.40 -17.21
N GLN A 114 -15.29 -10.14 -17.11
CA GLN A 114 -14.14 -9.61 -17.86
C GLN A 114 -13.00 -9.23 -16.92
N ILE A 115 -11.77 -9.55 -17.33
CA ILE A 115 -10.57 -9.14 -16.60
C ILE A 115 -10.22 -7.71 -16.98
N ASN A 116 -10.34 -6.79 -16.02
CA ASN A 116 -9.92 -5.41 -16.15
C ASN A 116 -8.51 -5.25 -15.57
N ILE A 117 -7.58 -4.82 -16.42
CA ILE A 117 -6.18 -4.58 -16.04
C ILE A 117 -5.95 -3.09 -15.87
N PHE A 118 -5.39 -2.69 -14.72
CA PHE A 118 -4.95 -1.32 -14.49
C PHE A 118 -3.72 -1.26 -13.57
N TYR A 119 -3.04 -0.12 -13.57
CA TYR A 119 -1.93 0.17 -12.67
C TYR A 119 -2.41 1.12 -11.56
N GLY A 120 -2.31 0.66 -10.32
CA GLY A 120 -2.72 1.40 -9.15
C GLY A 120 -1.55 2.16 -8.53
N ILE A 121 -1.68 3.47 -8.37
CA ILE A 121 -0.85 4.26 -7.45
C ILE A 121 -1.46 4.08 -6.06
N GLN A 122 -0.72 3.43 -5.16
CA GLN A 122 -1.18 3.11 -3.81
C GLN A 122 -0.14 3.55 -2.77
N PHE A 123 -0.64 4.07 -1.65
CA PHE A 123 0.16 4.50 -0.49
C PHE A 123 0.00 3.52 0.67
N TYR A 124 0.92 3.59 1.64
CA TYR A 124 0.77 2.88 2.91
C TYR A 124 -0.55 3.25 3.58
N SER A 125 -1.32 2.28 4.08
CA SER A 125 -2.70 2.52 4.55
C SER A 125 -2.80 3.49 5.72
N GLN A 126 -1.73 3.75 6.48
CA GLN A 126 -1.69 4.76 7.54
C GLN A 126 -0.93 6.03 7.16
N ASP A 127 -0.55 6.20 5.89
CA ASP A 127 0.02 7.47 5.43
C ASP A 127 -1.01 8.59 5.62
N TYR A 128 -0.58 9.68 6.26
CA TYR A 128 -1.34 10.91 6.45
C TYR A 128 -1.30 11.77 5.18
N ILE A 129 -1.33 11.15 4.01
CA ILE A 129 -1.23 11.83 2.72
C ILE A 129 -2.49 12.66 2.43
N SER A 130 -2.32 13.92 2.06
CA SER A 130 -3.41 14.82 1.65
C SER A 130 -3.83 14.59 0.20
N ASP A 131 -5.07 14.96 -0.15
CA ASP A 131 -5.55 14.98 -1.53
C ASP A 131 -4.60 15.77 -2.46
N GLU A 132 -4.05 16.89 -1.99
CA GLU A 132 -3.06 17.69 -2.73
C GLU A 132 -1.78 16.88 -3.02
N SER A 133 -1.26 16.16 -2.01
CA SER A 133 -0.08 15.30 -2.17
C SER A 133 -0.37 14.10 -3.07
N ILE A 134 -1.58 13.56 -3.06
CA ILE A 134 -2.02 12.50 -3.98
C ILE A 134 -2.03 13.02 -5.41
N LEU A 135 -2.63 14.18 -5.68
CA LEU A 135 -2.65 14.78 -7.02
C LEU A 135 -1.24 15.11 -7.52
N PHE A 136 -0.39 15.65 -6.64
CA PHE A 136 1.02 15.90 -6.95
C PHE A 136 1.73 14.61 -7.34
N THR A 137 1.57 13.55 -6.55
CA THR A 137 2.15 12.23 -6.83
C THR A 137 1.66 11.68 -8.15
N ALA A 138 0.35 11.75 -8.41
CA ALA A 138 -0.24 11.31 -9.67
C ALA A 138 0.40 12.01 -10.87
N ARG A 139 0.60 13.33 -10.82
CA ARG A 139 1.29 14.10 -11.88
C ARG A 139 2.73 13.66 -12.07
N THR A 140 3.50 13.56 -10.99
CA THR A 140 4.94 13.22 -11.02
C THR A 140 5.18 11.80 -11.50
N VAL A 141 4.33 10.85 -11.09
CA VAL A 141 4.36 9.48 -11.60
C VAL A 141 3.95 9.47 -13.08
N ASN A 142 2.86 10.13 -13.46
CA ASN A 142 2.38 10.15 -14.86
C ASN A 142 3.43 10.66 -15.84
N SER A 143 4.17 11.71 -15.46
CA SER A 143 5.22 12.30 -16.30
C SER A 143 6.44 11.39 -16.48
N SER A 144 6.49 10.26 -15.78
CA SER A 144 7.61 9.32 -15.78
C SER A 144 7.17 7.91 -16.17
N LEU A 145 5.90 7.74 -16.57
CA LEU A 145 5.35 6.50 -17.11
C LEU A 145 5.06 6.72 -18.60
N HIS A 146 5.80 6.06 -19.48
CA HIS A 146 5.66 6.22 -20.94
C HIS A 146 5.21 4.96 -21.68
N PHE A 147 4.89 3.88 -20.97
CA PHE A 147 4.41 2.68 -21.65
C PHE A 147 2.92 2.81 -22.02
N ASP A 148 2.66 2.71 -23.33
CA ASP A 148 1.37 3.01 -23.96
C ASP A 148 0.17 2.24 -23.36
N LYS A 149 -0.99 2.90 -23.35
CA LYS A 149 -2.33 2.34 -23.02
C LYS A 149 -2.51 1.85 -21.58
N ALA A 150 -1.61 2.18 -20.66
CA ALA A 150 -1.79 1.87 -19.25
C ALA A 150 -2.99 2.64 -18.68
N THR A 151 -4.02 1.92 -18.23
CA THR A 151 -5.07 2.53 -17.41
C THR A 151 -4.49 2.74 -16.01
N ILE A 152 -4.36 3.99 -15.57
CA ILE A 152 -3.83 4.32 -14.24
C ILE A 152 -5.00 4.69 -13.31
N LYS A 153 -4.95 4.20 -12.08
CA LYS A 153 -5.90 4.58 -11.03
C LYS A 153 -5.17 4.95 -9.75
N VAL A 154 -5.67 5.94 -9.03
CA VAL A 154 -5.31 6.11 -7.61
C VAL A 154 -6.14 5.11 -6.79
N VAL A 155 -5.48 4.32 -5.95
CA VAL A 155 -6.11 3.28 -5.12
C VAL A 155 -5.99 3.68 -3.65
N SER A 156 -7.08 4.15 -3.07
CA SER A 156 -7.15 4.42 -1.62
C SER A 156 -7.15 3.11 -0.83
N SER A 157 -6.26 3.00 0.16
CA SER A 157 -6.14 1.82 1.02
C SER A 157 -6.41 2.11 2.51
N GLY A 158 -6.44 3.38 2.91
CA GLY A 158 -6.82 3.83 4.25
C GLY A 158 -8.00 4.80 4.23
N LEU A 159 -8.78 4.85 5.32
CA LEU A 159 -9.98 5.71 5.44
C LEU A 159 -9.66 7.21 5.35
N GLN A 160 -8.46 7.62 5.78
CA GLN A 160 -7.99 8.99 5.71
C GLN A 160 -7.53 9.41 4.30
N GLN A 161 -7.34 8.45 3.38
CA GLN A 161 -6.88 8.70 2.01
C GLN A 161 -8.06 9.02 1.09
N LYS A 162 -8.41 10.31 1.03
CA LYS A 162 -9.50 10.82 0.20
C LYS A 162 -8.96 11.34 -1.12
N VAL A 163 -9.86 11.44 -2.11
CA VAL A 163 -9.55 11.97 -3.44
C VAL A 163 -10.64 12.92 -3.96
N ASP A 164 -11.66 13.20 -3.14
CA ASP A 164 -12.86 13.90 -3.57
C ASP A 164 -12.55 15.33 -4.04
N SER A 165 -11.64 16.01 -3.35
CA SER A 165 -11.27 17.40 -3.70
C SER A 165 -10.39 17.52 -4.95
N VAL A 166 -9.79 16.41 -5.40
CA VAL A 166 -8.87 16.36 -6.55
C VAL A 166 -9.35 15.47 -7.68
N LYS A 167 -10.56 14.92 -7.58
CA LYS A 167 -11.11 13.94 -8.52
C LYS A 167 -11.15 14.45 -9.96
N ASN A 168 -11.54 15.71 -10.16
CA ASN A 168 -11.61 16.30 -11.50
C ASN A 168 -10.22 16.46 -12.11
N GLN A 169 -9.23 16.90 -11.32
CA GLN A 169 -7.85 17.03 -11.76
C GLN A 169 -7.21 15.68 -12.08
N LEU A 170 -7.59 14.60 -11.37
CA LEU A 170 -7.18 13.24 -11.73
C LEU A 170 -7.82 12.77 -13.03
N TYR A 171 -9.11 13.09 -13.25
CA TYR A 171 -9.80 12.81 -14.50
C TYR A 171 -9.15 13.52 -15.70
N ASP A 172 -8.74 14.78 -15.52
CA ASP A 172 -8.02 15.56 -16.56
C ASP A 172 -6.64 14.94 -16.91
N LEU A 173 -6.05 14.15 -16.00
CA LEU A 173 -4.83 13.36 -16.24
C LEU A 173 -5.13 11.99 -16.87
N ASN A 174 -6.38 11.73 -17.27
CA ASN A 174 -6.87 10.44 -17.75
C ASN A 174 -6.67 9.31 -16.72
N MET A 175 -6.77 9.63 -15.42
CA MET A 175 -6.66 8.68 -14.32
C MET A 175 -8.00 8.43 -13.64
N GLY A 176 -8.26 7.17 -13.31
CA GLY A 176 -9.39 6.77 -12.49
C GLY A 176 -9.09 6.85 -11.00
N THR A 177 -10.12 6.67 -10.18
CA THR A 177 -9.98 6.46 -8.73
C THR A 177 -10.74 5.21 -8.30
N THR A 178 -10.20 4.49 -7.32
CA THR A 178 -10.84 3.33 -6.70
C THR A 178 -10.33 3.16 -5.27
N SER A 179 -10.85 2.19 -4.54
CA SER A 179 -10.33 1.78 -3.23
C SER A 179 -10.07 0.30 -3.20
N ILE A 180 -9.24 -0.16 -2.26
CA ILE A 180 -9.05 -1.58 -1.96
C ILE A 180 -10.42 -2.24 -1.68
N ASP A 181 -11.28 -1.58 -0.89
CA ASP A 181 -12.61 -2.09 -0.61
C ASP A 181 -13.45 -2.30 -1.89
N LYS A 182 -13.49 -1.32 -2.80
CA LYS A 182 -14.19 -1.45 -4.10
C LYS A 182 -13.62 -2.55 -4.98
N ILE A 183 -12.29 -2.71 -4.99
CA ILE A 183 -11.62 -3.78 -5.75
C ILE A 183 -12.07 -5.15 -5.25
N PHE A 184 -12.26 -5.28 -3.94
CA PHE A 184 -12.68 -6.53 -3.34
C PHE A 184 -14.19 -6.69 -3.22
N ALA A 185 -15.03 -5.68 -3.48
CA ALA A 185 -16.44 -5.59 -3.06
C ALA A 185 -17.30 -6.85 -3.33
N GLY A 186 -17.00 -7.63 -4.37
CA GLY A 186 -17.69 -8.89 -4.69
C GLY A 186 -17.17 -10.15 -3.99
N ILE A 187 -16.16 -10.03 -3.12
CA ILE A 187 -15.56 -11.16 -2.39
C ILE A 187 -16.13 -11.17 -0.96
N PRO A 188 -17.00 -12.14 -0.62
CA PRO A 188 -17.68 -12.17 0.69
C PRO A 188 -16.74 -12.58 1.82
N PHE A 189 -15.71 -13.38 1.52
CA PHE A 189 -14.78 -13.91 2.49
C PHE A 189 -13.35 -13.78 1.97
N ILE A 190 -12.48 -13.15 2.77
CA ILE A 190 -11.05 -13.03 2.48
C ILE A 190 -10.27 -13.58 3.68
N PRO A 191 -9.63 -14.76 3.54
CA PRO A 191 -8.77 -15.28 4.59
C PRO A 191 -7.50 -14.44 4.70
N MET A 192 -7.18 -13.97 5.91
CA MET A 192 -5.99 -13.14 6.17
C MET A 192 -4.86 -14.00 6.77
N GLN A 193 -5.08 -14.56 7.95
CA GLN A 193 -4.26 -15.55 8.63
C GLN A 193 -5.14 -16.79 8.80
N SER A 194 -4.89 -17.82 7.99
CA SER A 194 -5.69 -19.03 8.03
C SER A 194 -5.37 -19.86 9.28
N GLY A 195 -6.41 -20.42 9.90
CA GLY A 195 -6.28 -21.32 11.05
C GLY A 195 -7.66 -21.67 11.59
N VAL A 196 -7.69 -22.46 12.66
CA VAL A 196 -8.92 -22.86 13.34
C VAL A 196 -8.89 -22.31 14.76
N ALA A 197 -9.95 -21.62 15.15
CA ALA A 197 -10.15 -21.09 16.50
C ALA A 197 -11.59 -21.29 16.96
N TYR A 198 -11.77 -21.37 18.28
CA TYR A 198 -13.08 -21.45 18.93
C TYR A 198 -13.14 -20.37 20.02
N GLY A 199 -14.32 -19.78 20.21
CA GLY A 199 -14.47 -18.68 21.14
C GLY A 199 -15.86 -18.04 21.14
N TYR A 200 -16.00 -16.96 21.90
CA TYR A 200 -17.23 -16.19 22.01
C TYR A 200 -17.23 -15.00 21.05
N LEU A 201 -18.25 -14.92 20.20
CA LEU A 201 -18.39 -13.79 19.28
C LEU A 201 -18.67 -12.49 20.04
N ARG A 202 -17.89 -11.44 19.76
CA ARG A 202 -18.10 -10.08 20.30
C ARG A 202 -18.39 -9.13 19.15
N LEU A 203 -19.63 -8.69 19.01
CA LEU A 203 -20.03 -7.82 17.90
C LEU A 203 -19.70 -6.36 18.20
N ASN A 204 -18.96 -5.73 17.29
CA ASN A 204 -18.59 -4.31 17.28
C ASN A 204 -18.23 -3.76 18.66
N PRO A 205 -17.24 -4.34 19.37
CA PRO A 205 -16.82 -3.82 20.65
C PRO A 205 -16.22 -2.43 20.45
N LYS A 206 -16.63 -1.50 21.32
CA LYS A 206 -16.16 -0.10 21.25
C LYS A 206 -14.69 -0.01 21.65
N VAL A 207 -14.02 1.06 21.20
CA VAL A 207 -12.57 1.29 21.42
C VAL A 207 -12.19 1.28 22.91
N ASP A 208 -13.04 1.81 23.78
CA ASP A 208 -12.88 1.81 25.23
C ASP A 208 -13.03 0.43 25.87
N ALA A 209 -13.71 -0.51 25.22
CA ALA A 209 -13.90 -1.89 25.66
C ALA A 209 -12.85 -2.86 25.11
N LEU A 210 -11.88 -2.40 24.29
CA LEU A 210 -10.85 -3.27 23.69
C LEU A 210 -9.96 -3.95 24.74
N ALA A 211 -9.74 -3.29 25.88
CA ALA A 211 -8.97 -3.84 27.00
C ALA A 211 -9.72 -4.96 27.75
N GLU A 212 -11.03 -5.08 27.56
CA GLU A 212 -11.89 -6.08 28.20
C GLU A 212 -12.01 -7.37 27.38
N LEU A 213 -11.53 -7.37 26.14
CA LEU A 213 -11.55 -8.55 25.27
C LEU A 213 -10.64 -9.66 25.84
N LEU A 214 -11.22 -10.85 25.97
CA LEU A 214 -10.56 -12.02 26.54
C LEU A 214 -9.85 -12.86 25.48
N PRO A 215 -8.84 -13.68 25.86
CA PRO A 215 -8.20 -14.64 24.95
C PRO A 215 -9.15 -15.65 24.30
N THR A 216 -10.35 -15.84 24.84
CA THR A 216 -11.40 -16.71 24.30
C THR A 216 -12.39 -15.99 23.39
N ASP A 217 -12.27 -14.68 23.22
CA ASP A 217 -13.21 -13.91 22.41
C ASP A 217 -12.81 -13.91 20.93
N ILE A 218 -13.80 -13.75 20.05
CA ILE A 218 -13.65 -13.53 18.62
C ILE A 218 -14.39 -12.24 18.28
N PRO A 219 -13.72 -11.08 18.33
CA PRO A 219 -14.35 -9.81 17.99
C PRO A 219 -14.62 -9.66 16.48
N VAL A 220 -15.74 -9.01 16.19
CA VAL A 220 -16.11 -8.50 14.86
C VAL A 220 -15.96 -6.99 14.89
N PHE A 221 -15.14 -6.47 13.98
CA PHE A 221 -14.91 -5.03 13.83
C PHE A 221 -15.31 -4.54 12.44
N ASP A 222 -15.66 -3.27 12.32
CA ASP A 222 -15.66 -2.63 11.00
C ASP A 222 -14.23 -2.49 10.50
N GLU A 223 -13.38 -1.87 11.33
CA GLU A 223 -11.96 -1.71 11.11
C GLU A 223 -11.15 -2.25 12.29
N LEU A 224 -10.04 -2.93 11.98
CA LEU A 224 -9.10 -3.43 12.98
C LEU A 224 -8.46 -2.26 13.76
N PRO A 225 -8.60 -2.21 15.11
CA PRO A 225 -7.98 -1.16 15.92
C PRO A 225 -6.45 -1.28 15.89
N LEU A 226 -5.73 -0.20 16.17
CA LEU A 226 -4.25 -0.18 16.19
C LEU A 226 -3.65 -1.14 17.22
N ASP A 227 -4.31 -1.24 18.38
CA ASP A 227 -3.95 -2.12 19.48
C ASP A 227 -5.14 -2.99 19.86
N LEU A 228 -4.86 -4.30 19.96
CA LEU A 228 -5.82 -5.33 20.31
C LEU A 228 -5.19 -6.26 21.35
N SER A 229 -5.94 -6.58 22.40
CA SER A 229 -5.56 -7.61 23.37
C SER A 229 -5.43 -8.98 22.68
N VAL A 230 -4.93 -9.98 23.40
CA VAL A 230 -4.89 -11.34 22.86
C VAL A 230 -6.31 -11.89 22.78
N VAL A 231 -6.71 -12.39 21.61
CA VAL A 231 -8.03 -12.94 21.30
C VAL A 231 -7.89 -14.25 20.50
N SER A 232 -8.93 -15.09 20.49
CA SER A 232 -8.93 -16.40 19.81
C SER A 232 -8.90 -16.26 18.29
N GLY A 233 -9.50 -15.20 17.75
CA GLY A 233 -9.54 -14.90 16.31
C GLY A 233 -10.13 -13.52 16.06
N VAL A 234 -10.04 -13.01 14.83
CA VAL A 234 -10.57 -11.68 14.49
C VAL A 234 -11.33 -11.70 13.17
N ILE A 235 -12.48 -11.02 13.14
CA ILE A 235 -13.28 -10.80 11.94
C ILE A 235 -13.36 -9.29 11.68
N THR A 236 -13.11 -8.87 10.44
CA THR A 236 -13.40 -7.49 10.00
C THR A 236 -14.42 -7.47 8.88
N THR A 237 -15.21 -6.39 8.78
CA THR A 237 -16.14 -6.20 7.65
C THR A 237 -15.51 -5.42 6.49
N ILE A 238 -14.47 -4.62 6.77
CA ILE A 238 -13.71 -3.86 5.79
C ILE A 238 -12.35 -4.52 5.53
N VAL A 239 -11.94 -4.52 4.27
CA VAL A 239 -10.60 -4.96 3.86
C VAL A 239 -9.57 -3.89 4.25
N GLN A 240 -8.71 -4.20 5.22
CA GLN A 240 -7.48 -3.43 5.44
C GLN A 240 -6.37 -3.94 4.54
N ASP A 241 -5.22 -3.26 4.46
CA ASP A 241 -4.03 -3.80 3.78
C ASP A 241 -3.35 -4.90 4.63
N ALA A 242 -2.70 -5.88 4.00
CA ALA A 242 -2.14 -7.04 4.71
C ALA A 242 -0.92 -6.66 5.56
N GLY A 243 -0.39 -5.45 5.37
CA GLY A 243 0.62 -4.82 6.20
C GLY A 243 0.04 -4.00 7.36
N SER A 244 -1.27 -4.00 7.63
CA SER A 244 -1.80 -3.32 8.82
C SER A 244 -1.15 -3.90 10.07
N HIS A 245 -0.79 -3.03 11.04
CA HIS A 245 -0.08 -3.40 12.27
C HIS A 245 -0.69 -4.61 12.98
N VAL A 246 -2.01 -4.80 12.90
CA VAL A 246 -2.67 -5.97 13.49
C VAL A 246 -2.67 -7.21 12.60
N ASN A 247 -2.71 -7.10 11.27
CA ASN A 247 -2.50 -8.30 10.45
C ASN A 247 -1.07 -8.84 10.63
N LEU A 248 -0.09 -7.96 10.77
CA LEU A 248 1.27 -8.33 11.12
C LEU A 248 1.34 -8.98 12.52
N LYS A 249 0.75 -8.35 13.55
CA LYS A 249 0.65 -8.95 14.91
C LYS A 249 -0.10 -10.28 14.92
N SER A 250 -1.15 -10.44 14.10
CA SER A 250 -1.92 -11.68 13.98
C SER A 250 -1.10 -12.79 13.32
N LYS A 251 -0.30 -12.45 12.30
CA LYS A 251 0.68 -13.36 11.70
C LYS A 251 1.76 -13.77 12.70
N GLU A 252 2.32 -12.82 13.45
CA GLU A 252 3.33 -13.06 14.50
C GLU A 252 2.80 -13.96 15.62
N ARG A 253 1.53 -13.78 16.02
CA ARG A 253 0.87 -14.55 17.08
C ARG A 253 0.18 -15.83 16.57
N HIS A 254 0.17 -16.05 15.26
CA HIS A 254 -0.61 -17.09 14.59
C HIS A 254 -2.11 -17.07 14.92
N THR A 255 -2.67 -15.90 15.24
CA THR A 255 -4.11 -15.72 15.51
C THR A 255 -4.88 -15.75 14.20
N PRO A 256 -5.86 -16.67 14.01
CA PRO A 256 -6.66 -16.70 12.80
C PRO A 256 -7.44 -15.40 12.60
N ASN A 257 -7.42 -14.84 11.40
CA ASN A 257 -8.22 -13.66 11.06
C ASN A 257 -8.73 -13.69 9.61
N MET A 258 -9.81 -12.96 9.38
CA MET A 258 -10.49 -12.88 8.08
C MET A 258 -11.23 -11.56 7.90
N VAL A 259 -11.44 -11.19 6.64
CA VAL A 259 -12.50 -10.24 6.27
C VAL A 259 -13.75 -11.05 5.93
N LEU A 260 -14.87 -10.75 6.56
CA LEU A 260 -16.19 -11.30 6.24
C LEU A 260 -17.15 -10.14 5.98
N ARG A 261 -17.61 -10.01 4.73
CA ARG A 261 -18.62 -9.02 4.35
C ARG A 261 -20.02 -9.53 4.64
N ASP A 262 -20.88 -8.61 5.06
CA ASP A 262 -22.27 -8.87 5.44
C ASP A 262 -22.44 -10.10 6.35
N PRO A 263 -21.73 -10.16 7.50
CA PRO A 263 -21.94 -11.24 8.46
C PRO A 263 -23.39 -11.19 8.97
N GLN A 264 -24.20 -12.15 8.54
CA GLN A 264 -25.58 -12.36 9.00
C GLN A 264 -25.60 -12.95 10.42
#